data_AF-A0A3P1VY37-F1
#
_entry.id   AF-A0A3P1VY37-F1
#
_cell.length_a   1.000
_cell.length_b   1.000
_cell.length_c   1.000
_cell.angle_alpha   90.00
_cell.angle_beta   90.00
_cell.angle_gamma   90.00
#
_symmetry.space_group_name_H-M   'P 1'
#
loop_
_entity.id
_entity.type
_entity.pdbx_description
1 polymer ?
#
loop_
_entity_poly.entity_id
_entity_poly.type
_entity_poly.pdbx_seq_one_letter_code
_entity_poly.pdbx_strand_id
1 'polypeptide(L)'
;MTASAPPPTAPRSLLRGLFSAIVALAALAFVAWGFWRAAQPAPLYLQGQLEVREVDIAPKITARIAKVLVREGQSIAAGDLLIEMDSPEVRAKIAQAEAAGQAAQAQAEKAEHGARPQEIEMARLQWQRAVAAAELAETSYQRVQSLYAQGLVAAQKRDEARANARTSRAQAQAAQAQYQLAREGARSEDRA
;
A
#
# COMPACT_ATOMS: atom_id res chain seq x y z
N MET A 1 -22.14 -139.22 -4.88
CA MET A 1 -20.79 -139.31 -4.25
C MET A 1 -20.07 -138.02 -4.59
N THR A 2 -19.57 -137.17 -3.69
CA THR A 2 -19.54 -137.09 -2.20
C THR A 2 -19.39 -135.60 -1.81
N ALA A 3 -20.10 -135.06 -0.79
CA ALA A 3 -19.61 -134.71 0.57
C ALA A 3 -18.22 -134.00 0.63
N SER A 4 -17.94 -132.93 1.39
CA SER A 4 -18.28 -132.55 2.79
C SER A 4 -17.87 -131.06 3.08
N ALA A 5 -18.71 -130.14 3.60
CA ALA A 5 -18.95 -129.67 5.00
C ALA A 5 -18.00 -128.57 5.63
N PRO A 6 -18.51 -127.58 6.44
CA PRO A 6 -17.80 -126.39 7.02
C PRO A 6 -17.50 -126.53 8.56
N PRO A 7 -17.14 -125.50 9.42
CA PRO A 7 -17.00 -124.01 9.33
C PRO A 7 -15.58 -123.50 9.78
N PRO A 8 -15.25 -122.54 10.73
CA PRO A 8 -15.95 -121.71 11.77
C PRO A 8 -15.83 -120.15 11.58
N THR A 9 -16.03 -119.32 12.63
CA THR A 9 -16.11 -117.81 12.57
C THR A 9 -15.66 -117.03 13.85
N ALA A 10 -15.56 -115.69 13.72
CA ALA A 10 -15.47 -114.61 14.77
C ALA A 10 -14.10 -114.36 15.47
N PRO A 11 -13.86 -113.20 16.17
CA PRO A 11 -14.69 -111.99 16.36
C PRO A 11 -14.08 -110.66 15.83
N ARG A 12 -14.84 -109.54 15.88
CA ARG A 12 -14.49 -108.21 15.30
C ARG A 12 -14.64 -107.00 16.25
N SER A 13 -14.60 -107.19 17.57
CA SER A 13 -14.98 -106.16 18.55
C SER A 13 -13.88 -105.14 18.93
N LEU A 14 -12.62 -105.55 19.09
CA LEU A 14 -11.57 -104.71 19.69
C LEU A 14 -11.18 -103.47 18.86
N LEU A 15 -11.13 -103.59 17.52
CA LEU A 15 -10.77 -102.48 16.62
C LEU A 15 -11.68 -101.25 16.75
N ARG A 16 -12.93 -101.44 17.18
CA ARG A 16 -13.92 -100.35 17.34
C ARG A 16 -13.56 -99.42 18.51
N GLY A 17 -13.04 -99.97 19.61
CA GLY A 17 -12.67 -99.17 20.79
C GLY A 17 -11.48 -98.23 20.55
N LEU A 18 -10.45 -98.73 19.85
CA LEU A 18 -9.29 -97.92 19.47
C LEU A 18 -9.68 -96.79 18.51
N PHE A 19 -10.57 -97.08 17.55
CA PHE A 19 -11.08 -96.08 16.62
C PHE A 19 -11.87 -94.97 17.34
N SER A 20 -12.75 -95.31 18.29
CA SER A 20 -13.45 -94.30 19.10
C SER A 20 -12.52 -93.43 19.95
N ALA A 21 -11.42 -93.98 20.47
CA ALA A 21 -10.44 -93.21 21.24
C ALA A 21 -9.70 -92.18 20.36
N ILE A 22 -9.30 -92.57 19.14
CA ILE A 22 -8.67 -91.68 18.16
C ILE A 22 -9.65 -90.56 17.74
N VAL A 23 -10.92 -90.89 17.49
CA VAL A 23 -11.95 -89.90 17.16
C VAL A 23 -12.18 -88.90 18.31
N ALA A 24 -12.23 -89.37 19.55
CA ALA A 24 -12.39 -88.50 20.71
C ALA A 24 -11.19 -87.56 20.91
N LEU A 25 -9.96 -88.06 20.71
CA LEU A 25 -8.74 -87.26 20.85
C LEU A 25 -8.59 -86.25 19.69
N ALA A 26 -8.98 -86.62 18.47
CA ALA A 26 -9.07 -85.70 17.34
C ALA A 26 -10.14 -84.61 17.56
N ALA A 27 -11.30 -84.95 18.15
CA ALA A 27 -12.32 -83.98 18.51
C ALA A 27 -11.82 -82.98 19.59
N LEU A 28 -11.13 -83.48 20.62
CA LEU A 28 -10.49 -82.63 21.65
C LEU A 28 -9.43 -81.71 21.03
N ALA A 29 -8.58 -82.21 20.15
CA ALA A 29 -7.58 -81.40 19.44
C ALA A 29 -8.23 -80.33 18.54
N PHE A 30 -9.33 -80.66 17.86
CA PHE A 30 -10.08 -79.72 17.03
C PHE A 30 -10.76 -78.61 17.86
N VAL A 31 -11.36 -78.96 19.00
CA VAL A 31 -11.93 -77.99 19.96
C VAL A 31 -10.84 -77.09 20.55
N ALA A 32 -9.70 -77.65 20.96
CA ALA A 32 -8.57 -76.87 21.49
C ALA A 32 -7.97 -75.92 20.43
N TRP A 33 -7.84 -76.37 19.18
CA TRP A 33 -7.39 -75.53 18.06
C TRP A 33 -8.40 -74.43 17.73
N GLY A 34 -9.70 -74.74 17.76
CA GLY A 34 -10.78 -73.75 17.63
C GLY A 34 -10.72 -72.69 18.72
N PHE A 35 -10.56 -73.08 19.98
CA PHE A 35 -10.38 -72.16 21.10
C PHE A 35 -9.12 -71.30 20.97
N TRP A 36 -7.97 -71.89 20.61
CA TRP A 36 -6.73 -71.13 20.44
C TRP A 36 -6.82 -70.13 19.28
N ARG A 37 -7.52 -70.48 18.20
CA ARG A 37 -7.75 -69.59 17.05
C ARG A 37 -8.76 -68.48 17.37
N ALA A 38 -9.79 -68.77 18.18
CA ALA A 38 -10.74 -67.78 18.68
C ALA A 38 -10.12 -66.85 19.76
N ALA A 39 -9.09 -67.32 20.46
CA ALA A 39 -8.33 -66.54 21.43
C ALA A 39 -7.22 -65.66 20.79
N GLN A 40 -7.09 -65.64 19.46
CA GLN A 40 -6.24 -64.64 18.80
C GLN A 40 -6.91 -63.27 18.90
N PRO A 41 -6.22 -62.23 19.42
CA PRO A 41 -6.82 -60.90 19.55
C PRO A 41 -7.17 -60.34 18.17
N ALA A 42 -8.34 -59.71 18.06
CA ALA A 42 -8.78 -59.10 16.81
C ALA A 42 -7.78 -58.03 16.35
N PRO A 43 -7.56 -57.86 15.02
CA PRO A 43 -6.66 -56.84 14.50
C PRO A 43 -7.12 -55.45 14.94
N LEU A 44 -6.20 -54.66 15.51
CA LEU A 44 -6.50 -53.36 16.09
C LEU A 44 -6.69 -52.30 14.99
N TYR A 45 -7.94 -52.00 14.67
CA TYR A 45 -8.29 -50.90 13.77
C TYR A 45 -8.14 -49.54 14.47
N LEU A 46 -7.01 -48.87 14.23
CA LEU A 46 -6.75 -47.51 14.70
C LEU A 46 -7.39 -46.49 13.74
N GLN A 47 -8.56 -45.97 14.12
CA GLN A 47 -9.15 -44.80 13.47
C GLN A 47 -8.66 -43.52 14.16
N GLY A 48 -8.11 -42.59 13.38
CA GLY A 48 -7.69 -41.26 13.84
C GLY A 48 -8.33 -40.16 13.00
N GLN A 49 -8.28 -38.93 13.51
CA GLN A 49 -8.64 -37.71 12.77
C GLN A 49 -7.37 -36.87 12.58
N LEU A 50 -7.20 -36.30 11.40
CA LEU A 50 -6.14 -35.33 11.10
C LEU A 50 -6.78 -33.95 11.07
N GLU A 51 -6.47 -33.12 12.07
CA GLU A 51 -6.87 -31.72 12.07
C GLU A 51 -5.85 -30.92 11.24
N VAL A 52 -6.35 -30.17 10.24
CA VAL A 52 -5.53 -29.34 9.35
C VAL A 52 -6.10 -27.92 9.37
N ARG A 53 -5.25 -26.92 9.59
CA ARG A 53 -5.64 -25.51 9.54
C ARG A 53 -5.58 -24.97 8.12
N GLU A 54 -6.68 -25.11 7.40
CA GLU A 54 -6.91 -24.49 6.09
C GLU A 54 -7.07 -22.95 6.21
N VAL A 55 -6.63 -22.22 5.18
CA VAL A 55 -6.71 -20.74 5.11
C VAL A 55 -6.88 -20.30 3.66
N ASP A 56 -8.01 -19.66 3.34
CA ASP A 56 -8.26 -19.09 2.01
C ASP A 56 -7.39 -17.86 1.73
N ILE A 57 -6.84 -17.78 0.51
CA ILE A 57 -6.01 -16.65 0.05
C ILE A 57 -6.79 -15.83 -0.98
N ALA A 58 -7.43 -14.75 -0.53
CA ALA A 58 -8.19 -13.82 -1.38
C ALA A 58 -7.37 -12.56 -1.74
N PRO A 59 -7.42 -12.07 -3.00
CA PRO A 59 -6.78 -10.82 -3.37
C PRO A 59 -7.54 -9.60 -2.80
N LYS A 60 -6.81 -8.58 -2.35
CA LYS A 60 -7.40 -7.32 -1.82
C LYS A 60 -8.01 -6.41 -2.89
N ILE A 61 -7.79 -6.72 -4.17
CA ILE A 61 -8.24 -5.94 -5.33
C ILE A 61 -8.71 -6.87 -6.45
N THR A 62 -9.74 -6.45 -7.19
CA THR A 62 -10.14 -7.13 -8.42
C THR A 62 -9.13 -6.81 -9.52
N ALA A 63 -8.47 -7.83 -10.07
CA ALA A 63 -7.44 -7.72 -11.08
C ALA A 63 -7.42 -8.96 -11.98
N ARG A 64 -6.78 -8.88 -13.15
CA ARG A 64 -6.56 -10.04 -14.03
C ARG A 64 -5.36 -10.82 -13.51
N ILE A 65 -5.48 -12.14 -13.36
CA ILE A 65 -4.30 -13.00 -13.11
C ILE A 65 -3.39 -12.93 -14.35
N ALA A 66 -2.15 -12.51 -14.14
CA ALA A 66 -1.11 -12.47 -15.17
C ALA A 66 -0.29 -13.77 -15.18
N LYS A 67 0.11 -14.24 -13.99
CA LYS A 67 0.80 -15.52 -13.80
C LYS A 67 0.40 -16.17 -12.47
N VAL A 68 0.36 -17.49 -12.43
CA VAL A 68 0.41 -18.28 -11.18
C VAL A 68 1.80 -18.89 -11.09
N LEU A 69 2.46 -18.73 -9.95
CA LEU A 69 3.89 -19.05 -9.77
C LEU A 69 4.13 -20.31 -8.93
N VAL A 70 3.06 -20.87 -8.35
CA VAL A 70 3.08 -22.05 -7.50
C VAL A 70 2.23 -23.19 -8.09
N ARG A 71 2.42 -24.41 -7.57
CA ARG A 71 1.69 -25.62 -7.98
C ARG A 71 1.01 -26.29 -6.78
N GLU A 72 -0.01 -27.09 -7.05
CA GLU A 72 -0.65 -27.94 -6.03
C GLU A 72 0.38 -28.85 -5.34
N GLY A 73 0.29 -28.97 -4.02
CA GLY A 73 1.25 -29.73 -3.20
C GLY A 73 2.63 -29.07 -3.00
N GLN A 74 2.89 -27.89 -3.55
CA GLN A 74 4.13 -27.14 -3.32
C GLN A 74 4.16 -26.55 -1.90
N SER A 75 5.26 -26.79 -1.17
CA SER A 75 5.52 -26.11 0.10
C SER A 75 5.94 -24.65 -0.16
N ILE A 76 5.40 -23.72 0.65
CA ILE A 76 5.62 -22.27 0.54
C ILE A 76 5.90 -21.67 1.92
N ALA A 77 6.62 -20.55 1.94
CA ALA A 77 6.90 -19.74 3.13
C ALA A 77 5.97 -18.51 3.22
N ALA A 78 5.90 -17.92 4.41
CA ALA A 78 5.14 -16.69 4.63
C ALA A 78 5.83 -15.50 3.94
N GLY A 79 5.18 -14.95 2.91
CA GLY A 79 5.71 -13.86 2.07
C GLY A 79 6.00 -14.25 0.62
N ASP A 80 5.90 -15.54 0.26
CA ASP A 80 6.11 -16.01 -1.10
C ASP A 80 5.10 -15.41 -2.10
N LEU A 81 5.58 -15.04 -3.29
CA LEU A 81 4.75 -14.51 -4.36
C LEU A 81 4.02 -15.64 -5.11
N LEU A 82 2.77 -15.89 -4.74
CA LEU A 82 1.97 -16.99 -5.29
C LEU A 82 1.37 -16.67 -6.67
N ILE A 83 0.90 -15.43 -6.86
CA ILE A 83 0.14 -14.98 -8.02
C ILE A 83 0.58 -13.56 -8.40
N GLU A 84 0.90 -13.35 -9.67
CA GLU A 84 1.13 -12.04 -10.27
C GLU A 84 -0.18 -11.57 -10.93
N MET A 85 -0.63 -10.35 -10.62
CA MET A 85 -1.89 -9.79 -11.13
C MET A 85 -1.68 -8.47 -11.85
N ASP A 86 -2.36 -8.31 -12.99
CA ASP A 86 -2.38 -7.10 -13.79
C ASP A 86 -3.69 -6.31 -13.57
N SER A 87 -3.57 -5.02 -13.25
CA SER A 87 -4.71 -4.10 -13.24
C SER A 87 -4.33 -2.77 -13.90
N PRO A 88 -4.92 -2.42 -15.06
CA PRO A 88 -4.67 -1.12 -15.69
C PRO A 88 -5.22 0.03 -14.86
N GLU A 89 -6.28 -0.19 -14.07
CA GLU A 89 -6.83 0.82 -13.15
C GLU A 89 -5.86 1.16 -12.03
N VAL A 90 -5.16 0.17 -11.46
CA VAL A 90 -4.17 0.41 -10.41
C VAL A 90 -2.98 1.17 -10.98
N ARG A 91 -2.49 0.81 -12.18
CA ARG A 91 -1.46 1.60 -12.87
C ARG A 91 -1.90 3.03 -13.16
N ALA A 92 -3.13 3.22 -13.65
CA ALA A 92 -3.67 4.54 -13.91
C ALA A 92 -3.76 5.41 -12.64
N LYS A 93 -4.19 4.82 -11.51
CA LYS A 93 -4.24 5.51 -10.21
C LYS A 93 -2.84 5.83 -9.66
N ILE A 94 -1.86 4.94 -9.85
CA ILE A 94 -0.45 5.19 -9.48
C ILE A 94 0.09 6.37 -10.32
N ALA A 95 -0.02 6.31 -11.65
CA ALA A 95 0.45 7.38 -12.54
C ALA A 95 -0.27 8.72 -12.27
N GLN A 96 -1.57 8.69 -11.92
CA GLN A 96 -2.32 9.87 -11.51
C GLN A 96 -1.80 10.46 -10.19
N ALA A 97 -1.49 9.62 -9.20
CA ALA A 97 -0.93 10.06 -7.91
C ALA A 97 0.50 10.59 -8.05
N GLU A 98 1.33 9.95 -8.89
CA GLU A 98 2.68 10.40 -9.24
C GLU A 98 2.64 11.77 -9.95
N ALA A 99 1.75 11.93 -10.94
CA ALA A 99 1.56 13.21 -11.63
C ALA A 99 1.04 14.31 -10.69
N ALA A 100 0.14 13.98 -9.76
CA ALA A 100 -0.33 14.91 -8.74
C ALA A 100 0.79 15.32 -7.76
N GLY A 101 1.64 14.36 -7.35
CA GLY A 101 2.82 14.62 -6.53
C GLY A 101 3.86 15.50 -7.23
N GLN A 102 4.14 15.24 -8.52
CA GLN A 102 5.01 16.08 -9.34
C GLN A 102 4.44 17.49 -9.54
N ALA A 103 3.12 17.63 -9.74
CA ALA A 103 2.47 18.93 -9.85
C ALA A 103 2.50 19.71 -8.53
N ALA A 104 2.34 19.05 -7.38
CA ALA A 104 2.49 19.65 -6.06
C ALA A 104 3.94 20.08 -5.79
N GLN A 105 4.92 19.22 -6.05
CA GLN A 105 6.35 19.53 -5.93
C GLN A 105 6.74 20.73 -6.81
N ALA A 106 6.34 20.74 -8.08
CA ALA A 106 6.57 21.86 -8.99
C ALA A 106 5.76 23.13 -8.65
N GLN A 107 4.84 23.08 -7.69
CA GLN A 107 4.14 24.24 -7.13
C GLN A 107 4.81 24.73 -5.84
N ALA A 108 5.29 23.82 -4.99
CA ALA A 108 6.13 24.14 -3.84
C ALA A 108 7.44 24.83 -4.29
N GLU A 109 8.12 24.27 -5.30
CA GLU A 109 9.34 24.88 -5.88
C GLU A 109 9.09 26.31 -6.40
N LYS A 110 7.90 26.59 -6.98
CA LYS A 110 7.53 27.95 -7.41
C LYS A 110 7.31 28.89 -6.22
N ALA A 111 6.80 28.39 -5.09
CA ALA A 111 6.64 29.17 -3.87
C ALA A 111 8.01 29.44 -3.20
N GLU A 112 8.89 28.45 -3.15
CA GLU A 112 10.25 28.57 -2.60
C GLU A 112 11.12 29.55 -3.40
N HIS A 113 11.11 29.47 -4.73
CA HIS A 113 11.85 30.40 -5.59
C HIS A 113 11.26 31.82 -5.59
N GLY A 114 10.04 32.01 -5.05
CA GLY A 114 9.43 33.31 -4.79
C GLY A 114 9.21 34.18 -6.03
N ALA A 115 9.34 35.50 -5.85
CA ALA A 115 9.30 36.43 -6.96
C ALA A 115 10.58 36.30 -7.81
N ARG A 116 10.41 36.24 -9.12
CA ARG A 116 11.52 36.05 -10.06
C ARG A 116 12.48 37.25 -9.99
N PRO A 117 13.80 37.09 -10.18
CA PRO A 117 14.75 38.20 -10.15
C PRO A 117 14.36 39.38 -11.08
N GLN A 118 13.72 39.08 -12.21
CA GLN A 118 13.19 40.07 -13.16
C GLN A 118 11.99 40.87 -12.59
N GLU A 119 11.18 40.27 -11.72
CA GLU A 119 10.03 40.95 -11.08
C GLU A 119 10.51 41.87 -9.96
N ILE A 120 11.48 41.42 -9.17
CA ILE A 120 12.19 42.23 -8.16
C ILE A 120 12.86 43.44 -8.84
N GLU A 121 13.55 43.22 -9.96
CA GLU A 121 14.20 44.27 -10.74
C GLU A 121 13.18 45.26 -11.36
N MET A 122 12.06 44.77 -11.91
CA MET A 122 10.99 45.64 -12.41
C MET A 122 10.36 46.49 -11.31
N ALA A 123 10.15 45.93 -10.11
CA ALA A 123 9.69 46.69 -8.94
C ALA A 123 10.73 47.73 -8.48
N ARG A 124 12.02 47.38 -8.50
CA ARG A 124 13.14 48.29 -8.19
C ARG A 124 13.18 49.48 -9.16
N LEU A 125 13.03 49.23 -10.46
CA LEU A 125 13.00 50.26 -11.51
C LEU A 125 11.75 51.16 -11.40
N GLN A 126 10.58 50.59 -11.06
CA GLN A 126 9.37 51.36 -10.82
C GLN A 126 9.47 52.24 -9.56
N TRP A 127 10.13 51.75 -8.49
CA TRP A 127 10.46 52.56 -7.32
C TRP A 127 11.41 53.72 -7.68
N GLN A 128 12.50 53.47 -8.43
CA GLN A 128 13.40 54.53 -8.87
C GLN A 128 12.71 55.59 -9.74
N ARG A 129 11.81 55.18 -10.65
CA ARG A 129 10.97 56.11 -11.43
C ARG A 129 10.11 57.00 -10.52
N ALA A 130 9.50 56.43 -9.49
CA ALA A 130 8.66 57.17 -8.55
C ALA A 130 9.47 58.14 -7.66
N VAL A 131 10.69 57.76 -7.26
CA VAL A 131 11.62 58.64 -6.53
C VAL A 131 12.01 59.86 -7.40
N ALA A 132 12.44 59.64 -8.64
CA ALA A 132 12.80 60.74 -9.55
C ALA A 132 11.63 61.69 -9.82
N ALA A 133 10.40 61.16 -9.92
CA ALA A 133 9.18 61.98 -10.02
C ALA A 133 8.91 62.81 -8.76
N ALA A 134 9.16 62.26 -7.57
CA ALA A 134 9.03 62.97 -6.30
C ALA A 134 10.09 64.09 -6.14
N GLU A 135 11.34 63.82 -6.52
CA GLU A 135 12.43 64.82 -6.52
C GLU A 135 12.15 66.00 -7.46
N LEU A 136 11.63 65.72 -8.67
CA LEU A 136 11.20 66.74 -9.61
C LEU A 136 10.01 67.57 -9.07
N ALA A 137 9.04 66.91 -8.44
CA ALA A 137 7.87 67.58 -7.86
C ALA A 137 8.23 68.47 -6.65
N GLU A 138 9.10 67.99 -5.77
CA GLU A 138 9.64 68.73 -4.62
C GLU A 138 10.49 69.94 -5.09
N THR A 139 11.39 69.74 -6.05
CA THR A 139 12.17 70.84 -6.67
C THR A 139 11.27 71.90 -7.30
N SER A 140 10.18 71.48 -7.94
CA SER A 140 9.18 72.38 -8.52
C SER A 140 8.38 73.13 -7.46
N TYR A 141 8.00 72.47 -6.37
CA TYR A 141 7.37 73.11 -5.21
C TYR A 141 8.28 74.16 -4.57
N GLN A 142 9.57 73.86 -4.34
CA GLN A 142 10.54 74.81 -3.80
C GLN A 142 10.71 76.04 -4.69
N ARG A 143 10.75 75.87 -6.01
CA ARG A 143 10.81 76.99 -6.98
C ARG A 143 9.55 77.86 -6.91
N VAL A 144 8.36 77.25 -6.91
CA VAL A 144 7.08 77.98 -6.81
C VAL A 144 6.92 78.65 -5.43
N GLN A 145 7.41 78.03 -4.35
CA GLN A 145 7.41 78.60 -3.01
C GLN A 145 8.34 79.82 -2.88
N SER A 146 9.49 79.82 -3.56
CA SER A 146 10.37 81.00 -3.64
C SER A 146 9.71 82.14 -4.43
N LEU A 147 9.11 81.85 -5.58
CA LEU A 147 8.34 82.83 -6.35
C LEU A 147 7.13 83.37 -5.57
N TYR A 148 6.46 82.54 -4.77
CA TYR A 148 5.35 82.97 -3.91
C TYR A 148 5.82 83.93 -2.81
N ALA A 149 6.97 83.65 -2.18
CA ALA A 149 7.57 84.53 -1.19
C ALA A 149 8.00 85.89 -1.77
N GLN A 150 8.28 85.95 -3.07
CA GLN A 150 8.55 87.17 -3.84
C GLN A 150 7.27 87.84 -4.39
N GLY A 151 6.07 87.30 -4.12
CA GLY A 151 4.80 87.82 -4.63
C GLY A 151 4.52 87.56 -6.12
N LEU A 152 5.34 86.74 -6.79
CA LEU A 152 5.31 86.55 -8.25
C LEU A 152 4.32 85.48 -8.73
N VAL A 153 3.70 84.71 -7.82
CA VAL A 153 2.69 83.69 -8.13
C VAL A 153 1.59 83.63 -7.07
N ALA A 154 0.38 83.25 -7.46
CA ALA A 154 -0.76 83.13 -6.55
C ALA A 154 -0.60 81.99 -5.52
N ALA A 155 -1.24 82.15 -4.35
CA ALA A 155 -1.24 81.16 -3.27
C ALA A 155 -1.74 79.77 -3.74
N GLN A 156 -2.78 79.74 -4.57
CA GLN A 156 -3.29 78.52 -5.19
C GLN A 156 -2.18 77.74 -5.93
N LYS A 157 -1.28 78.43 -6.66
CA LYS A 157 -0.22 77.76 -7.44
C LYS A 157 0.84 77.12 -6.54
N ARG A 158 1.17 77.76 -5.42
CA ARG A 158 1.99 77.17 -4.35
C ARG A 158 1.33 75.91 -3.79
N ASP A 159 0.04 75.97 -3.49
CA ASP A 159 -0.67 74.85 -2.84
C ASP A 159 -0.93 73.68 -3.79
N GLU A 160 -1.19 73.92 -5.07
CA GLU A 160 -1.16 72.91 -6.14
C GLU A 160 0.20 72.21 -6.21
N ALA A 161 1.30 72.97 -6.25
CA ALA A 161 2.65 72.40 -6.30
C ALA A 161 2.99 71.59 -5.03
N ARG A 162 2.56 72.07 -3.86
CA ARG A 162 2.71 71.40 -2.56
C ARG A 162 1.91 70.10 -2.48
N ALA A 163 0.69 70.10 -3.01
CA ALA A 163 -0.13 68.90 -3.11
C ALA A 163 0.51 67.87 -4.05
N ASN A 164 1.00 68.31 -5.21
CA ASN A 164 1.70 67.44 -6.16
C ASN A 164 2.97 66.80 -5.55
N ALA A 165 3.83 67.59 -4.90
CA ALA A 165 5.03 67.08 -4.22
C ALA A 165 4.70 66.04 -3.13
N ARG A 166 3.64 66.27 -2.34
CA ARG A 166 3.14 65.30 -1.35
C ARG A 166 2.64 64.02 -2.00
N THR A 167 1.86 64.12 -3.08
CA THR A 167 1.33 62.96 -3.83
C THR A 167 2.45 62.12 -4.45
N SER A 168 3.42 62.75 -5.14
CA SER A 168 4.56 62.04 -5.72
C SER A 168 5.44 61.38 -4.65
N ARG A 169 5.64 62.02 -3.50
CA ARG A 169 6.35 61.42 -2.36
C ARG A 169 5.61 60.20 -1.79
N ALA A 170 4.28 60.25 -1.67
CA ALA A 170 3.47 59.10 -1.26
C ALA A 170 3.51 57.95 -2.29
N GLN A 171 3.51 58.27 -3.59
CA GLN A 171 3.69 57.30 -4.67
C GLN A 171 5.08 56.62 -4.60
N ALA A 172 6.14 57.36 -4.30
CA ALA A 172 7.48 56.80 -4.11
C ALA A 172 7.54 55.85 -2.90
N GLN A 173 6.85 56.17 -1.79
CA GLN A 173 6.74 55.28 -0.63
C GLN A 173 5.92 54.02 -0.93
N ALA A 174 4.82 54.14 -1.69
CA ALA A 174 4.02 52.99 -2.11
C ALA A 174 4.82 52.05 -3.04
N ALA A 175 5.57 52.60 -3.99
CA ALA A 175 6.46 51.82 -4.87
C ALA A 175 7.62 51.18 -4.10
N GLN A 176 8.15 51.84 -3.05
CA GLN A 176 9.14 51.26 -2.16
C GLN A 176 8.58 50.03 -1.41
N ALA A 177 7.35 50.11 -0.90
CA ALA A 177 6.69 48.98 -0.24
C ALA A 177 6.44 47.81 -1.20
N GLN A 178 6.05 48.10 -2.46
CA GLN A 178 5.91 47.07 -3.51
C GLN A 178 7.25 46.40 -3.84
N TYR A 179 8.35 47.14 -3.88
CA TYR A 179 9.69 46.58 -4.07
C TYR A 179 10.13 45.68 -2.90
N GLN A 180 9.88 46.07 -1.64
CA GLN A 180 10.19 45.21 -0.49
C GLN A 180 9.31 43.96 -0.48
N LEU A 181 8.00 44.07 -0.76
CA LEU A 181 7.11 42.91 -0.89
C LEU A 181 7.60 41.91 -1.95
N ALA A 182 8.00 42.40 -3.13
CA ALA A 182 8.59 41.55 -4.18
C ALA A 182 9.91 40.90 -3.73
N ARG A 183 10.74 41.62 -2.97
CA ARG A 183 12.04 41.16 -2.47
C ARG A 183 11.95 40.20 -1.28
N GLU A 184 10.91 40.29 -0.46
CA GLU A 184 10.60 39.38 0.65
C GLU A 184 9.95 38.08 0.14
N GLY A 185 9.24 38.15 -0.99
CA GLY A 185 8.78 36.99 -1.75
C GLY A 185 7.52 36.33 -1.18
N ALA A 186 7.40 35.01 -1.34
CA ALA A 186 6.32 34.24 -0.73
C ALA A 186 6.49 34.23 0.80
N ARG A 187 5.38 34.35 1.53
CA ARG A 187 5.41 34.41 2.99
C ARG A 187 5.93 33.10 3.56
N SER A 188 6.45 33.12 4.78
CA SER A 188 6.75 31.89 5.52
C SER A 188 5.49 31.04 5.78
N GLU A 189 4.31 31.65 5.68
CA GLU A 189 2.99 31.02 5.78
C GLU A 189 2.64 30.17 4.53
N ASP A 190 3.20 30.52 3.36
CA ASP A 190 2.96 29.85 2.08
C ASP A 190 4.00 28.73 1.78
N ARG A 191 4.89 28.44 2.73
CA ARG A 191 5.95 27.41 2.64
C ARG A 191 5.58 26.21 3.53
N ALA A 192 4.67 25.37 3.04
CA ALA A 192 4.12 24.21 3.73
C ALA A 192 3.95 23.02 2.76
#